data_AF-T2IA80-F1
#
_entry.id   AF-T2IA80-F1
#
_cell.length_a   1.000
_cell.length_b   1.000
_cell.length_c   1.000
_cell.angle_alpha   90.00
_cell.angle_beta   90.00
_cell.angle_gamma   90.00
#
_symmetry.space_group_name_H-M   'P 1'
#
loop_
_entity.id
_entity.type
_entity.pdbx_description
1 polymer ?
#
loop_
_entity_poly.entity_id
_entity_poly.type
_entity_poly.pdbx_seq_one_letter_code
_entity_poly.pdbx_strand_id
1 'polypeptide(L)'
;MVGVKLILVNPAWTSQTCHKCFVIGNRKGKKFTCNTCGKFDADYNGAKNIEKLALGQIINLPEGSEMACKVKQKESYLQLTLFDALGLLKTPTSA
;
A
#
# COMPACT_ATOMS: atom_id res chain seq x y z
N MET A 1 18.60 30.98 8.15
CA MET A 1 17.98 29.64 8.30
C MET A 1 17.38 29.27 6.96
N VAL A 2 17.70 28.10 6.41
CA VAL A 2 17.12 27.62 5.15
C VAL A 2 16.08 26.54 5.51
N GLY A 3 14.90 26.58 4.89
CA GLY A 3 13.86 25.59 5.14
C GLY A 3 14.21 24.21 4.58
N VAL A 4 13.67 23.17 5.18
CA VAL A 4 13.77 21.78 4.68
C VAL A 4 12.42 21.36 4.13
N LYS A 5 12.41 20.72 2.94
CA LYS A 5 11.19 20.20 2.33
C LYS A 5 10.67 19.00 3.13
N LEU A 6 9.41 19.08 3.59
CA LEU A 6 8.70 17.97 4.22
C LEU A 6 8.05 17.10 3.15
N ILE A 7 8.28 15.78 3.21
CA ILE A 7 7.64 14.79 2.36
C ILE A 7 6.86 13.84 3.27
N LEU A 8 5.56 13.71 3.04
CA LEU A 8 4.70 12.77 3.77
C LEU A 8 4.71 11.41 3.08
N VAL A 9 4.85 10.34 3.86
CA VAL A 9 4.82 8.96 3.36
C VAL A 9 3.93 8.10 4.26
N ASN A 10 3.36 7.03 3.71
CA ASN A 10 2.61 6.05 4.51
C ASN A 10 3.57 5.13 5.26
N PRO A 11 3.59 5.12 6.61
CA PRO A 11 4.55 4.36 7.39
C PRO A 11 4.20 2.87 7.59
N ALA A 12 3.11 2.37 6.99
CA ALA A 12 2.67 0.99 7.13
C ALA A 12 3.84 0.01 6.90
N TRP A 13 4.01 -1.00 7.76
CA TRP A 13 5.07 -2.03 7.66
C TRP A 13 6.53 -1.59 7.77
N THR A 14 6.84 -0.28 7.84
CA THR A 14 8.24 0.20 7.91
C THR A 14 9.02 -0.27 9.14
N SER A 15 8.34 -0.65 10.22
CA SER A 15 8.96 -1.23 11.42
C SER A 15 9.27 -2.73 11.30
N GLN A 16 8.75 -3.39 10.26
CA GLN A 16 8.82 -4.84 10.05
C GLN A 16 9.56 -5.21 8.74
N THR A 17 9.73 -4.28 7.81
CA THR A 17 10.50 -4.47 6.57
C THR A 17 12.00 -4.27 6.81
N CYS A 18 12.87 -5.11 6.23
CA CYS A 18 14.31 -4.87 6.24
C CYS A 18 14.72 -3.75 5.28
N HIS A 19 15.41 -2.70 5.76
CA HIS A 19 15.83 -1.58 4.91
C HIS A 19 16.85 -1.91 3.81
N LYS A 20 17.48 -3.09 3.87
CA LYS A 20 18.46 -3.53 2.86
C LYS A 20 17.82 -4.37 1.76
N CYS A 21 17.03 -5.38 2.12
CA CYS A 21 16.49 -6.36 1.18
C CYS A 21 14.97 -6.31 1.01
N PHE A 22 14.27 -5.46 1.76
CA PHE A 22 12.81 -5.27 1.73
C PHE A 22 11.95 -6.50 2.07
N VAL A 23 12.57 -7.58 2.53
CA VAL A 23 11.86 -8.73 3.09
C VAL A 23 11.43 -8.43 4.52
N ILE A 24 10.27 -8.98 4.92
CA ILE A 24 9.78 -8.90 6.30
C ILE A 24 10.77 -9.57 7.24
N GLY A 25 11.14 -8.85 8.30
CA GLY A 25 11.94 -9.33 9.41
C GLY A 25 11.16 -9.29 10.73
N ASN A 26 11.87 -9.60 11.81
CA ASN A 26 11.30 -9.70 13.14
C ASN A 26 11.76 -8.53 14.02
N ARG A 27 10.82 -7.75 14.54
CA ARG A 27 11.08 -6.69 15.51
C ARG A 27 10.73 -7.14 16.92
N LYS A 28 11.67 -6.99 17.85
CA LYS A 28 11.47 -7.18 19.30
C LYS A 28 12.04 -5.99 20.07
N GLY A 29 11.16 -5.05 20.44
CA GLY A 29 11.54 -3.80 21.09
C GLY A 29 12.44 -2.94 20.21
N LYS A 30 13.67 -2.68 20.67
CA LYS A 30 14.71 -1.90 19.97
C LYS A 30 15.55 -2.72 18.98
N LYS A 31 15.33 -4.03 18.88
CA LYS A 31 16.09 -4.91 17.98
C LYS A 31 15.23 -5.32 16.80
N PHE A 32 15.79 -5.20 15.60
CA PHE A 32 15.23 -5.76 14.38
C PHE A 32 16.17 -6.86 13.87
N THR A 33 15.62 -7.98 13.39
CA THR A 33 16.36 -9.11 12.83
C THR A 33 15.81 -9.49 11.46
N CYS A 34 16.66 -9.45 10.44
CA CYS A 34 16.39 -9.99 9.12
C CYS A 34 17.18 -11.30 8.94
N ASN A 35 16.52 -12.33 8.40
CA ASN A 35 17.16 -13.63 8.16
C ASN A 35 18.29 -13.54 7.12
N THR A 36 18.19 -12.61 6.16
CA THR A 36 19.18 -12.44 5.09
C THR A 36 20.27 -11.42 5.45
N CYS A 37 19.90 -10.31 6.09
CA CYS A 37 20.82 -9.18 6.28
C CYS A 37 21.37 -9.04 7.70
N GLY A 38 20.84 -9.80 8.67
CA GLY A 38 21.28 -9.77 10.06
C GLY A 38 20.48 -8.80 10.94
N LYS A 39 21.13 -8.33 12.02
CA LYS A 39 20.48 -7.57 13.11
C LYS A 39 20.78 -6.07 12.99
N PHE A 40 19.77 -5.25 13.27
CA PHE A 40 19.85 -3.79 13.27
C PHE A 40 19.17 -3.21 14.51
N ASP A 41 19.49 -1.95 14.83
CA ASP A 41 18.61 -1.13 15.66
C ASP A 41 17.28 -0.93 14.93
N ALA A 42 16.17 -1.12 15.65
CA ALA A 42 14.84 -1.11 15.06
C ALA A 42 14.40 0.29 14.60
N ASP A 43 14.85 1.33 15.28
CA ASP A 43 14.50 2.71 14.95
C ASP A 43 15.34 3.19 13.76
N TYR A 44 16.62 2.81 13.69
CA TYR A 44 17.45 3.01 12.49
C TYR A 44 16.87 2.32 11.25
N ASN A 45 16.42 1.06 11.38
CA ASN A 45 15.77 0.33 10.29
C ASN A 45 14.49 1.04 9.80
N GLY A 46 13.64 1.47 10.74
CA GLY A 46 12.42 2.22 10.43
C GLY A 46 12.71 3.54 9.71
N ALA A 47 13.69 4.32 10.18
CA ALA A 47 14.08 5.57 9.56
C ALA A 47 14.57 5.40 8.12
N LYS A 48 15.40 4.38 7.86
CA LYS A 48 15.86 4.06 6.50
C LYS A 48 14.74 3.62 5.56
N ASN A 49 13.73 2.92 6.08
CA ASN A 49 12.53 2.60 5.29
C ASN A 49 11.72 3.85 4.92
N ILE A 50 11.52 4.77 5.87
CA ILE A 50 10.82 6.04 5.61
C ILE A 50 11.58 6.89 4.58
N GLU A 51 12.91 6.99 4.69
CA GLU A 51 13.77 7.64 3.70
C GLU A 51 13.54 7.05 2.30
N LYS A 52 13.54 5.73 2.18
CA LYS A 52 13.36 5.03 0.90
C LYS A 52 11.97 5.24 0.30
N LEU A 53 10.91 5.26 1.11
CA LEU A 53 9.56 5.64 0.65
C LEU A 53 9.52 7.07 0.13
N ALA A 54 10.19 8.00 0.82
CA ALA A 54 10.23 9.40 0.41
C ALA A 54 10.98 9.57 -0.93
N LEU A 55 11.92 8.68 -1.22
CA LEU A 55 12.61 8.56 -2.51
C LEU A 55 11.83 7.77 -3.57
N GLY A 56 10.62 7.30 -3.26
CA GLY A 56 9.75 6.56 -4.19
C GLY A 56 10.06 5.07 -4.34
N GLN A 57 10.83 4.47 -3.43
CA GLN A 57 11.10 3.02 -3.46
C GLN A 57 9.91 2.22 -2.95
N ILE A 58 9.72 1.04 -3.54
CA ILE A 58 8.69 0.08 -3.14
C ILE A 58 9.26 -0.82 -2.06
N ILE A 59 8.96 -0.51 -0.80
CA ILE A 59 9.49 -1.25 0.36
C ILE A 59 8.45 -2.08 1.12
N ASN A 60 7.16 -1.73 1.01
CA ASN A 60 6.08 -2.34 1.80
C ASN A 60 5.14 -3.14 0.92
N LEU A 61 5.68 -3.96 0.02
CA LEU A 61 4.86 -4.94 -0.66
C LEU A 61 4.60 -6.07 0.34
N PRO A 62 3.38 -6.20 0.92
CA PRO A 62 3.04 -7.46 1.52
C PRO A 62 3.23 -8.51 0.42
N GLU A 63 3.88 -9.63 0.75
CA GLU A 63 3.69 -10.84 -0.05
C GLU A 63 2.17 -10.98 -0.18
N GLY A 64 1.65 -10.86 -1.40
CA GLY A 64 0.22 -11.01 -1.63
C GLY A 64 -0.18 -12.33 -0.98
N SER A 65 -1.28 -12.36 -0.23
CA SER A 65 -1.76 -13.62 0.31
C SER A 65 -1.81 -14.60 -0.87
N GLU A 66 -1.12 -15.73 -0.80
CA GLU A 66 -1.21 -16.82 -1.79
C GLU A 66 -2.62 -17.44 -1.87
N MET A 67 -3.61 -16.79 -1.25
CA MET A 67 -5.02 -16.98 -1.53
C MET A 67 -5.41 -16.22 -2.79
N ALA A 68 -5.08 -16.77 -3.95
CA ALA A 68 -5.78 -16.45 -5.18
C ALA A 68 -7.22 -16.99 -5.07
N CYS A 69 -8.13 -16.22 -4.46
CA CYS A 69 -9.55 -16.50 -4.63
C CYS A 69 -9.89 -16.23 -6.10
N LYS A 70 -10.38 -17.24 -6.82
CA LYS A 70 -10.96 -17.07 -8.15
C LYS A 70 -12.19 -16.17 -8.00
N VAL A 71 -12.01 -14.86 -8.11
CA VAL A 71 -13.13 -13.93 -8.23
C VAL A 71 -13.82 -14.29 -9.54
N LYS A 72 -15.00 -14.91 -9.47
CA LYS A 72 -15.87 -15.04 -10.64
C LYS A 72 -16.28 -13.62 -11.02
N GLN A 73 -15.61 -13.03 -12.00
CA GLN A 73 -16.09 -11.81 -12.62
C GLN A 73 -17.41 -12.15 -13.31
N LYS A 74 -18.53 -11.71 -12.73
CA LYS A 74 -19.79 -11.64 -13.45
C LYS A 74 -19.72 -10.34 -14.23
N GLU A 75 -19.34 -10.42 -15.51
CA GLU A 75 -19.53 -9.30 -16.40
C GLU A 75 -21.03 -9.08 -16.60
N SER A 76 -21.58 -8.13 -15.86
CA SER A 76 -22.89 -7.56 -16.16
C SER A 76 -22.65 -6.29 -16.95
N TYR A 77 -22.83 -6.36 -18.26
CA TYR A 77 -22.96 -5.18 -19.09
C TYR A 77 -24.20 -4.42 -18.64
N LEU A 78 -24.00 -3.20 -18.16
CA LEU A 78 -25.09 -2.26 -17.95
C LEU A 78 -25.43 -1.69 -19.32
N GLN A 79 -26.62 -2.01 -19.85
CA GLN A 79 -27.10 -1.37 -21.07
C GLN A 79 -27.42 0.10 -20.73
N LEU A 80 -26.45 0.97 -20.98
CA LEU A 80 -26.61 2.41 -20.85
C LEU A 80 -27.64 2.88 -21.88
N THR A 81 -28.73 3.44 -21.41
CA THR A 81 -29.72 4.08 -22.28
C THR A 81 -29.34 5.54 -22.50
N LEU A 82 -29.92 6.16 -23.53
CA LEU A 82 -29.70 7.58 -23.84
C LEU A 82 -30.03 8.48 -22.63
N PHE A 83 -31.00 8.09 -21.80
CA PHE A 83 -31.37 8.81 -20.58
C PHE A 83 -30.27 8.77 -19.52
N ASP A 84 -29.56 7.65 -19.39
CA ASP A 84 -28.46 7.49 -18.43
C ASP A 84 -27.24 8.35 -18.85
N ALA A 85 -26.99 8.48 -20.16
CA ALA A 85 -25.91 9.32 -20.70
C ALA A 85 -26.18 10.83 -20.60
N LEU A 86 -27.46 11.24 -20.67
CA LEU A 86 -27.87 12.64 -20.62
C LEU A 86 -28.19 13.13 -19.18
N GLY A 87 -28.09 12.26 -18.17
CA GLY A 87 -28.33 12.62 -16.77
C GLY A 87 -29.78 13.03 -16.48
N LEU A 88 -30.74 12.59 -17.30
CA LEU A 88 -32.14 12.96 -17.13
C LEU A 88 -32.81 12.05 -16.10
N LEU A 89 -33.55 12.64 -15.15
CA LEU A 89 -34.36 11.89 -14.19
C LEU A 89 -35.35 11.01 -14.96
N LYS A 90 -35.27 9.68 -14.75
CA LYS A 90 -36.28 8.75 -15.25
C LYS A 90 -37.61 9.19 -14.66
N THR A 91 -38.54 9.67 -15.48
CA THR A 91 -39.89 9.99 -15.03
C THR A 91 -40.49 8.72 -14.43
N PRO A 92 -41.13 8.76 -13.25
CA PRO A 92 -41.80 7.60 -12.71
C PRO A 92 -42.88 7.17 -13.71
N THR A 93 -42.70 6.00 -14.31
CA THR A 93 -43.78 5.35 -15.06
C THR A 93 -44.90 5.06 -14.06
N SER A 94 -46.03 5.74 -14.24
CA SER A 94 -47.28 5.38 -13.56
C SER A 94 -47.71 3.98 -13.98
N ALA A 95 -48.01 3.16 -12.97
CA ALA A 95 -48.77 1.90 -12.93
C ALA A 95 -48.64 0.92 -14.11
#